data_AF-A0A922CZ93-F1
#
_entry.id   AF-A0A922CZ93-F1
#
_cell.length_a   1.000
_cell.length_b   1.000
_cell.length_c   1.000
_cell.angle_alpha   90.00
_cell.angle_beta   90.00
_cell.angle_gamma   90.00
#
_symmetry.space_group_name_H-M   'P 1'
#
loop_
_entity.id
_entity.type
_entity.pdbx_description
1 polymer ?
#
loop_
_entity_poly.entity_id
_entity_poly.type
_entity_poly.pdbx_seq_one_letter_code
_entity_poly.pdbx_strand_id
1 'polypeptide(L)'
;MSDDAEQQAEEIEVLKSIYEGDDNFKQVDATTYQYKYADGDKSFILEISWGPTYPTDKPKLNLEIFYNQNLLPSVKEKILSIVNTEADQWLGCAMTYTLFECLKEKVVEILAEQTEEAVVTARVEKIIIDDQTETKKPEKKEQLTKAQKRRAWDKAEVGRGGEKPRGWDWVDIVKHLSQVPHQPTS
;
A
#
# COMPACT_ATOMS: atom_id res chain seq x y z
N MET A 1 -3.39 -15.80 -35.49
CA MET A 1 -3.18 -15.74 -34.04
C MET A 1 -1.70 -15.44 -33.85
N SER A 2 -1.34 -14.52 -32.95
CA SER A 2 0.09 -14.32 -32.63
C SER A 2 0.60 -15.56 -31.91
N ASP A 3 1.80 -16.05 -32.25
CA ASP A 3 2.45 -17.20 -31.59
C ASP A 3 2.46 -17.01 -30.05
N ASP A 4 2.73 -15.77 -29.61
CA ASP A 4 2.67 -15.34 -28.20
C ASP A 4 1.33 -15.64 -27.50
N ALA A 5 0.19 -15.46 -28.18
CA ALA A 5 -1.12 -15.65 -27.56
C ALA A 5 -1.46 -17.13 -27.35
N GLU A 6 -0.99 -17.99 -28.24
CA GLU A 6 -1.11 -19.44 -28.09
C GLU A 6 -0.22 -19.93 -26.94
N GLN A 7 1.01 -19.43 -26.85
CA GLN A 7 1.93 -19.72 -25.73
C GLN A 7 1.38 -19.25 -24.39
N GLN A 8 0.76 -18.06 -24.32
CA GLN A 8 0.10 -17.59 -23.11
C GLN A 8 -1.06 -18.50 -22.70
N ALA A 9 -1.88 -18.94 -23.64
CA ALA A 9 -3.01 -19.83 -23.36
C ALA A 9 -2.55 -21.19 -22.81
N GLU A 10 -1.50 -21.76 -23.39
CA GLU A 10 -0.86 -22.98 -22.88
C GLU A 10 -0.29 -22.76 -21.47
N GLU A 11 0.43 -21.66 -21.24
CA GLU A 11 1.00 -21.36 -19.91
C GLU A 11 -0.10 -21.17 -18.84
N ILE A 12 -1.25 -20.56 -19.18
CA ILE A 12 -2.40 -20.44 -18.28
C ILE A 12 -2.86 -21.81 -17.79
N GLU A 13 -3.03 -22.77 -18.70
CA GLU A 13 -3.50 -24.11 -18.36
C GLU A 13 -2.47 -24.86 -17.49
N VAL A 14 -1.18 -24.72 -17.84
CA VAL A 14 -0.08 -25.30 -17.08
C VAL A 14 -0.01 -24.74 -15.67
N LEU A 15 -0.03 -23.42 -15.50
CA LEU A 15 0.01 -22.76 -14.19
C LEU A 15 -1.19 -23.18 -13.34
N LYS A 16 -2.38 -23.26 -13.93
CA LYS A 16 -3.58 -23.72 -13.23
C LYS A 16 -3.43 -25.15 -12.72
N SER A 17 -2.81 -26.03 -13.50
CA SER A 17 -2.57 -27.42 -13.08
C SER A 17 -1.46 -27.54 -12.03
N ILE A 18 -0.39 -26.74 -12.13
CA ILE A 18 0.72 -26.77 -11.18
C ILE A 18 0.29 -26.26 -9.80
N TYR A 19 -0.45 -25.15 -9.78
CA TYR A 19 -0.85 -24.46 -8.55
C TYR A 19 -2.26 -24.83 -8.08
N GLU A 20 -2.83 -25.92 -8.59
CA GLU A 20 -4.12 -26.41 -8.13
C GLU A 20 -4.03 -26.80 -6.64
N GLY A 21 -4.72 -26.04 -5.79
CA GLY A 21 -4.71 -26.24 -4.34
C GLY A 21 -3.53 -25.59 -3.60
N ASP A 22 -2.72 -24.75 -4.27
CA ASP A 22 -1.70 -23.93 -3.59
C ASP A 22 -2.32 -22.60 -3.12
N ASP A 23 -2.48 -22.43 -1.81
CA ASP A 23 -3.02 -21.21 -1.17
C ASP A 23 -2.12 -19.97 -1.36
N ASN A 24 -0.84 -20.18 -1.67
CA ASN A 24 0.13 -19.10 -1.86
C ASN A 24 0.03 -18.49 -3.26
N PHE A 25 -0.52 -19.22 -4.24
CA PHE A 25 -0.71 -18.74 -5.60
C PHE A 25 -2.11 -18.15 -5.78
N LYS A 26 -2.18 -16.98 -6.41
CA LYS A 26 -3.44 -16.32 -6.75
C LYS A 26 -3.41 -15.77 -8.16
N GLN A 27 -4.37 -16.18 -8.97
CA GLN A 27 -4.65 -15.53 -10.23
C GLN A 27 -5.58 -14.32 -9.97
N VAL A 28 -5.06 -13.10 -10.18
CA VAL A 28 -5.81 -11.86 -9.98
C VAL A 28 -6.60 -11.50 -11.22
N ASP A 29 -6.00 -11.74 -12.39
CA ASP A 29 -6.61 -11.53 -13.70
C ASP A 29 -6.14 -12.61 -14.67
N ALA A 30 -6.67 -12.63 -15.89
CA ALA A 30 -6.30 -13.59 -16.94
C ALA A 30 -4.78 -13.64 -17.20
N THR A 31 -4.10 -12.49 -17.07
CA THR A 31 -2.66 -12.34 -17.33
C THR A 31 -1.87 -11.84 -16.12
N THR A 32 -2.49 -11.81 -14.93
CA THR A 32 -1.84 -11.29 -13.71
C THR A 32 -1.90 -12.33 -12.59
N TYR A 33 -0.72 -12.66 -12.08
CA TYR A 33 -0.49 -13.72 -11.11
C TYR A 33 0.26 -13.18 -9.91
N GLN A 34 -0.12 -13.65 -8.73
CA GLN A 34 0.52 -13.32 -7.47
C GLN A 34 0.98 -14.59 -6.78
N TYR A 35 2.20 -14.57 -6.25
CA TYR A 35 2.70 -15.63 -5.38
C TYR A 35 3.15 -15.05 -4.05
N LYS A 36 2.67 -15.66 -2.96
CA LYS A 36 3.05 -15.31 -1.60
C LYS A 36 4.23 -16.15 -1.14
N TYR A 37 5.29 -15.47 -0.73
CA TYR A 37 6.45 -16.08 -0.09
C TYR A 37 6.41 -15.81 1.40
N ALA A 38 6.73 -16.82 2.20
CA ALA A 38 6.80 -16.71 3.65
C ALA A 38 8.01 -17.49 4.18
N ASP A 39 8.71 -16.89 5.13
CA ASP A 39 9.76 -17.50 5.92
C ASP A 39 9.59 -17.07 7.38
N GLY A 40 9.05 -17.96 8.21
CA GLY A 40 8.64 -17.66 9.57
C GLY A 40 7.65 -16.48 9.64
N ASP A 41 8.04 -15.42 10.34
CA ASP A 41 7.22 -14.23 10.54
C ASP A 41 7.27 -13.22 9.38
N LYS A 42 8.20 -13.42 8.42
CA LYS A 42 8.43 -12.51 7.30
C LYS A 42 7.75 -13.05 6.06
N SER A 43 7.07 -12.20 5.32
CA SER A 43 6.42 -12.59 4.07
C SER A 43 6.28 -11.42 3.11
N PHE A 44 6.16 -11.73 1.83
CA PHE A 44 5.90 -10.77 0.76
C PHE A 44 5.15 -11.43 -0.39
N ILE A 45 4.59 -10.62 -1.29
CA ILE A 45 3.87 -11.07 -2.49
C ILE A 45 4.59 -10.52 -3.71
N LEU A 46 4.93 -11.38 -4.67
CA LEU A 46 5.36 -10.95 -5.99
C LEU A 46 4.16 -11.00 -6.95
N GLU A 47 3.91 -9.92 -7.67
CA GLU A 47 2.95 -9.89 -8.76
C GLU A 47 3.68 -9.87 -10.11
N ILE A 48 3.23 -10.73 -11.01
CA ILE A 48 3.70 -10.85 -12.39
C ILE A 48 2.51 -10.58 -13.31
N SER A 49 2.68 -9.65 -14.25
CA SER A 49 1.66 -9.32 -15.24
C SER A 49 2.23 -9.45 -16.65
N TRP A 50 1.49 -10.13 -17.54
CA TRP A 50 1.92 -10.34 -18.91
C TRP A 50 1.46 -9.21 -19.83
N GLY A 51 2.36 -8.78 -20.70
CA GLY A 51 2.05 -7.88 -21.80
C GLY A 51 1.53 -8.64 -23.03
N PRO A 52 1.08 -7.92 -24.07
CA PRO A 52 0.62 -8.54 -25.32
C PRO A 52 1.73 -9.26 -26.09
N THR A 53 2.99 -8.94 -25.80
CA THR A 53 4.20 -9.49 -26.45
C THR A 53 4.93 -10.52 -25.58
N TYR A 54 4.40 -10.90 -24.43
CA TYR A 54 4.96 -11.99 -23.61
C TYR A 54 4.63 -13.35 -24.26
N PRO A 55 5.55 -14.33 -24.30
CA PRO A 55 6.84 -14.41 -23.61
C PRO A 55 8.05 -13.87 -24.41
N THR A 56 7.84 -13.31 -25.61
CA THR A 56 8.91 -12.67 -26.39
C THR A 56 9.54 -11.51 -25.61
N ASP A 57 8.72 -10.70 -24.93
CA ASP A 57 9.16 -9.68 -23.98
C ASP A 57 9.00 -10.15 -22.53
N LYS A 58 9.78 -9.55 -21.62
CA LYS A 58 9.69 -9.82 -20.19
C LYS A 58 8.31 -9.45 -19.62
N PRO A 59 7.81 -10.22 -18.64
CA PRO A 59 6.62 -9.83 -17.91
C PRO A 59 6.93 -8.62 -17.01
N LYS A 60 5.89 -7.83 -16.70
CA LYS A 60 6.00 -6.72 -15.77
C LYS A 60 5.90 -7.24 -14.33
N LEU A 61 6.97 -7.01 -13.56
CA LEU A 61 7.08 -7.37 -12.16
C LEU A 61 6.61 -6.21 -11.27
N ASN A 62 5.78 -6.51 -10.28
CA ASN A 62 5.28 -5.55 -9.31
C ASN A 62 5.46 -6.04 -7.87
N LEU A 63 6.13 -5.20 -7.06
CA LEU A 63 6.31 -5.40 -5.61
C LEU A 63 5.68 -4.27 -4.79
N GLU A 64 5.05 -3.28 -5.43
CA GLU A 64 4.37 -2.15 -4.79
C GLU A 64 2.92 -2.50 -4.42
N ILE A 65 2.74 -3.69 -3.87
CA ILE A 65 1.47 -4.19 -3.35
C ILE A 65 1.36 -3.74 -1.90
N PHE A 66 0.15 -3.39 -1.44
CA PHE A 66 -0.10 -2.98 -0.06
C PHE A 66 0.46 -3.96 0.98
N TYR A 67 0.44 -5.26 0.68
CA TYR A 67 1.02 -6.30 1.55
C TYR A 67 2.53 -6.09 1.80
N ASN A 68 3.27 -5.58 0.82
CA ASN A 68 4.72 -5.41 0.87
C ASN A 68 5.16 -4.07 1.47
N GLN A 69 4.27 -3.33 2.15
CA GLN A 69 4.61 -2.03 2.74
C GLN A 69 5.76 -2.09 3.75
N ASN A 70 5.94 -3.24 4.41
CA ASN A 70 7.00 -3.46 5.40
C ASN A 70 8.30 -3.95 4.76
N LEU A 71 8.29 -4.24 3.45
CA LEU A 71 9.45 -4.73 2.75
C LEU A 71 10.40 -3.57 2.47
N LEU A 72 11.59 -3.62 3.08
CA LEU A 72 12.69 -2.69 2.82
C LEU A 72 12.94 -2.45 1.32
N PRO A 73 13.23 -1.19 0.91
CA PRO A 73 13.55 -0.87 -0.49
C PRO A 73 14.73 -1.66 -1.05
N SER A 74 15.79 -1.85 -0.26
CA SER A 74 16.97 -2.66 -0.64
C SER A 74 16.59 -4.10 -0.99
N VAL A 75 15.67 -4.69 -0.22
CA VAL A 75 15.19 -6.05 -0.44
C VAL A 75 14.30 -6.11 -1.68
N LYS A 76 13.47 -5.09 -1.94
CA LYS A 76 12.70 -4.98 -3.19
C LYS A 76 13.62 -4.95 -4.41
N GLU A 77 14.66 -4.12 -4.38
CA GLU A 77 15.64 -4.01 -5.46
C GLU A 77 16.38 -5.34 -5.68
N LYS A 78 16.77 -6.03 -4.60
CA LYS A 78 17.39 -7.36 -4.68
C LYS A 78 16.46 -8.39 -5.34
N ILE A 79 15.19 -8.45 -4.92
CA ILE A 79 14.19 -9.34 -5.53
C ILE A 79 14.04 -9.04 -7.02
N LEU A 80 13.86 -7.76 -7.39
CA LEU A 80 13.73 -7.37 -8.79
C LEU A 80 14.98 -7.71 -9.60
N SER A 81 16.18 -7.52 -9.04
CA SER A 81 17.43 -7.87 -9.72
C SER A 81 17.52 -9.37 -10.01
N ILE A 82 17.16 -10.22 -9.04
CA ILE A 82 17.18 -11.68 -9.19
C ILE A 82 16.19 -12.11 -10.26
N VAL A 83 14.93 -11.69 -10.13
CA VAL A 83 13.86 -12.11 -11.04
C VAL A 83 14.09 -11.58 -12.46
N ASN A 84 14.60 -10.35 -12.63
CA ASN A 84 14.93 -9.82 -13.96
C ASN A 84 16.08 -10.57 -14.64
N THR A 85 17.09 -10.98 -13.87
CA THR A 85 18.23 -11.77 -14.39
C THR A 85 17.79 -13.16 -14.83
N GLU A 86 16.85 -13.76 -14.09
CA GLU A 86 16.25 -15.03 -14.49
C GLU A 86 15.39 -14.84 -15.74
N ALA A 87 14.55 -13.81 -15.78
CA ALA A 87 13.69 -13.51 -16.93
C ALA A 87 14.48 -13.30 -18.25
N ASP A 88 15.70 -12.74 -18.19
CA ASP A 88 16.58 -12.62 -19.35
C ASP A 88 16.97 -13.97 -19.97
N GLN A 89 17.10 -15.02 -19.15
CA GLN A 89 17.52 -16.34 -19.61
C GLN A 89 16.38 -17.10 -20.30
N TRP A 90 15.14 -16.75 -19.98
CA TRP A 90 13.94 -17.46 -20.44
C TRP A 90 13.13 -16.70 -21.49
N LEU A 91 13.67 -15.60 -22.05
CA LEU A 91 13.03 -14.86 -23.13
C LEU A 91 12.64 -15.77 -24.31
N GLY A 92 11.41 -15.60 -24.79
CA GLY A 92 10.83 -16.44 -25.85
C GLY A 92 10.18 -17.73 -25.36
N CYS A 93 10.17 -17.99 -24.05
CA CYS A 93 9.52 -19.14 -23.43
C CYS A 93 8.66 -18.74 -22.23
N ALA A 94 7.62 -19.54 -21.95
CA ALA A 94 6.85 -19.46 -20.71
C ALA A 94 7.79 -19.54 -19.48
N MET A 95 7.76 -18.52 -18.61
CA MET A 95 8.73 -18.39 -17.52
C MET A 95 8.10 -18.14 -16.14
N THR A 96 6.78 -17.96 -16.03
CA THR A 96 6.14 -17.55 -14.76
C THR A 96 6.42 -18.54 -13.63
N TYR A 97 6.27 -19.84 -13.91
CA TYR A 97 6.61 -20.90 -12.95
C TYR A 97 8.09 -20.84 -12.55
N THR A 98 8.98 -20.71 -13.53
CA THR A 98 10.43 -20.66 -13.31
C THR A 98 10.84 -19.46 -12.47
N LEU A 99 10.25 -18.28 -12.73
CA LEU A 99 10.48 -17.08 -11.93
C LEU A 99 10.02 -17.30 -10.49
N PHE A 100 8.87 -17.95 -10.29
CA PHE A 100 8.37 -18.21 -8.95
C PHE A 100 9.24 -19.19 -8.17
N GLU A 101 9.68 -20.28 -8.80
CA GLU A 101 10.56 -21.26 -8.16
C GLU A 101 11.98 -20.71 -7.92
N CYS A 102 12.56 -19.97 -8.88
CA CYS A 102 13.86 -19.30 -8.68
C CYS A 102 13.84 -18.38 -7.45
N LEU A 103 12.75 -17.66 -7.25
CA LEU A 103 12.62 -16.79 -6.09
C LEU A 103 12.41 -17.62 -4.81
N LYS A 104 11.62 -18.70 -4.86
CA LYS A 104 11.33 -19.60 -3.73
C LYS A 104 12.59 -20.16 -3.08
N GLU A 105 13.57 -20.57 -3.89
CA GLU A 105 14.86 -21.07 -3.41
C GLU A 105 15.69 -20.00 -2.67
N LYS A 106 15.49 -18.73 -3.00
CA LYS A 106 16.26 -17.59 -2.46
C LYS A 106 15.52 -16.82 -1.37
N VAL A 107 14.28 -17.18 -1.04
CA VAL A 107 13.44 -16.47 -0.05
C VAL A 107 14.15 -16.33 1.29
N VAL A 108 14.76 -17.39 1.79
CA VAL A 108 15.42 -17.40 3.11
C VAL A 108 16.57 -16.38 3.14
N GLU A 109 17.37 -16.31 2.08
CA GLU A 109 18.48 -15.35 1.97
C GLU A 109 17.97 -13.90 1.85
N ILE A 110 16.92 -13.69 1.03
CA ILE A 110 16.32 -12.38 0.80
C ILE A 110 15.66 -11.84 2.08
N LEU A 111 14.96 -12.70 2.83
CA LEU A 111 14.27 -12.33 4.05
C LEU A 111 15.20 -12.28 5.27
N ALA A 112 16.37 -12.91 5.24
CA ALA A 112 17.39 -12.74 6.27
C ALA A 112 17.85 -11.27 6.39
N GLU A 113 17.88 -10.52 5.27
CA GLU A 113 18.24 -9.10 5.24
C GLU A 113 17.17 -8.16 5.82
N GLN A 114 15.93 -8.65 6.01
CA GLN A 114 14.87 -7.92 6.72
C GLN A 114 15.13 -7.93 8.23
N THR A 115 16.04 -7.12 8.75
CA THR A 115 16.17 -6.96 10.22
C THR A 115 15.12 -5.99 10.75
N GLU A 116 14.53 -6.28 11.92
CA GLU A 116 13.52 -5.41 12.54
C GLU A 116 14.05 -3.98 12.73
N GLU A 117 15.32 -3.84 13.11
CA GLU A 117 16.01 -2.56 13.25
C GLU A 117 16.02 -1.76 11.95
N ALA A 118 16.30 -2.40 10.81
CA ALA A 118 16.32 -1.73 9.51
C ALA A 118 14.91 -1.30 9.06
N VAL A 119 13.86 -2.07 9.40
CA VAL A 119 12.47 -1.71 9.08
C VAL A 119 12.02 -0.50 9.90
N VAL A 120 12.43 -0.42 11.17
CA VAL A 120 12.11 0.73 12.04
C VAL A 120 12.83 1.99 11.56
N THR A 121 14.11 1.92 11.20
CA THR A 121 14.85 3.09 10.68
C THR A 121 14.25 3.59 9.37
N ALA A 122 13.94 2.70 8.42
CA ALA A 122 13.31 3.08 7.15
C ALA A 122 11.95 3.77 7.35
N ARG A 123 11.16 3.35 8.35
CA ARG A 123 9.88 4.01 8.70
C ARG A 123 10.10 5.41 9.29
N VAL A 124 11.07 5.55 10.19
CA VAL A 124 11.42 6.85 10.79
C VAL A 124 11.90 7.83 9.71
N GLU A 125 12.76 7.38 8.79
CA GLU A 125 13.22 8.18 7.65
C GLU A 125 12.06 8.62 6.76
N LYS A 126 11.11 7.72 6.46
CA LYS A 126 9.93 8.07 5.64
C LYS A 126 9.04 9.13 6.32
N ILE A 127 8.87 9.06 7.64
CA ILE A 127 8.13 10.08 8.41
C ILE A 127 8.85 11.43 8.36
N ILE A 128 10.18 11.44 8.47
CA ILE A 128 10.98 12.68 8.39
C ILE A 128 10.91 13.31 6.99
N ILE A 129 10.88 12.50 5.94
CA ILE A 129 10.78 12.98 4.56
C ILE A 129 9.39 13.56 4.27
N ASP A 130 8.32 12.95 4.77
CA ASP A 130 6.94 13.45 4.59
C ASP A 130 6.72 14.79 5.32
N ASP A 131 7.38 14.99 6.47
CA ASP A 131 7.39 16.28 7.18
C ASP A 131 8.21 17.36 6.43
N GLN A 132 9.17 16.96 5.60
CA GLN A 132 9.97 17.90 4.81
C GLN A 132 9.35 18.27 3.45
N THR A 133 8.57 17.38 2.82
CA THR A 133 7.91 17.64 1.53
C THR A 133 6.70 18.58 1.64
N GLU A 134 6.16 18.82 2.84
CA GLU A 134 5.16 19.87 3.09
C GLU A 134 5.75 21.27 3.28
N THR A 135 7.08 21.45 3.25
CA THR A 135 7.70 22.78 3.34
C THR A 135 7.76 23.51 2.00
N LYS A 136 6.59 23.70 1.37
CA LYS A 136 6.38 24.93 0.56
C LYS A 136 6.50 26.10 1.52
N LYS A 137 7.70 26.69 1.54
CA LYS A 137 8.09 27.95 2.21
C LYS A 137 6.86 28.85 2.43
N PRO A 138 6.25 28.86 3.64
CA PRO A 138 5.20 29.83 3.89
C PRO A 138 5.91 31.17 3.92
N GLU A 139 5.54 32.06 2.99
CA GLU A 139 5.79 33.49 3.17
C GLU A 139 5.47 33.84 4.62
N LYS A 140 6.39 34.51 5.31
CA LYS A 140 6.23 34.90 6.72
C LYS A 140 4.88 35.58 6.87
N LYS A 141 3.87 34.83 7.31
CA LYS A 141 2.60 35.39 7.73
C LYS A 141 2.94 36.24 8.94
N GLU A 142 2.79 37.55 8.75
CA GLU A 142 2.90 38.56 9.78
C GLU A 142 2.20 38.03 11.04
N GLN A 143 2.95 37.83 12.12
CA GLN A 143 2.40 37.25 13.33
C GLN A 143 1.41 38.24 13.95
N LEU A 144 0.14 38.09 13.60
CA LEU A 144 -0.94 38.86 14.19
C LEU A 144 -0.94 38.63 15.70
N THR A 145 -0.89 39.73 16.44
CA THR A 145 -0.99 39.72 17.89
C THR A 145 -2.31 39.09 18.34
N LYS A 146 -2.35 38.56 19.57
CA LYS A 146 -3.55 37.90 20.14
C LYS A 146 -4.81 38.76 20.02
N ALA A 147 -4.67 40.09 20.15
CA ALA A 147 -5.76 41.05 19.97
C ALA A 147 -6.23 41.17 18.51
N GLN A 148 -5.31 41.17 17.56
CA GLN A 148 -5.64 41.22 16.13
C GLN A 148 -6.33 39.93 15.66
N LYS A 149 -5.90 38.76 16.16
CA LYS A 149 -6.57 37.48 15.88
C LYS A 149 -8.02 37.45 16.38
N ARG A 150 -8.25 37.99 17.59
CA ARG A 150 -9.60 38.07 18.17
C ARG A 150 -10.53 38.99 17.36
N ARG A 151 -10.04 40.17 16.96
CA ARG A 151 -10.82 41.10 16.12
C ARG A 151 -11.14 40.53 14.74
N ALA A 152 -10.23 39.77 14.14
CA ALA A 152 -10.47 39.12 12.85
C ALA A 152 -11.56 38.02 12.97
N TRP A 153 -11.53 37.25 14.08
CA TRP A 153 -12.58 36.26 14.38
C TRP A 153 -13.94 36.92 14.61
N ASP A 154 -13.99 37.95 15.46
CA ASP A 154 -15.23 38.69 15.74
C ASP A 154 -15.81 39.31 14.47
N LYS A 155 -14.97 39.84 13.57
CA LYS A 155 -15.40 40.40 12.28
C LYS A 155 -15.90 39.33 11.30
N ALA A 156 -15.31 38.14 11.31
CA ALA A 156 -15.75 37.02 10.48
C ALA A 156 -17.08 36.41 10.98
N GLU A 157 -17.32 36.39 12.30
CA GLU A 157 -18.61 35.99 12.88
C GLU A 157 -19.71 37.02 12.61
N VAL A 158 -19.41 38.32 12.71
CA VAL A 158 -20.36 39.39 12.38
C VAL A 158 -20.75 39.37 10.89
N GLY A 159 -19.85 38.93 10.01
CA GLY A 159 -20.10 38.80 8.57
C GLY A 159 -21.05 37.66 8.16
N ARG A 160 -21.32 36.69 9.05
CA ARG A 160 -22.27 35.58 8.83
C ARG A 160 -23.68 35.89 9.35
N GLY A 161 -24.09 37.16 9.35
CA GLY A 161 -25.49 37.55 9.59
C GLY A 161 -26.06 37.14 10.96
N GLY A 162 -25.23 36.80 11.94
CA GLY A 162 -25.69 36.28 13.24
C GLY A 162 -26.10 34.80 13.23
N GLU A 163 -25.83 34.06 12.15
CA GLU A 163 -26.03 32.61 12.11
C GLU A 163 -24.98 31.91 12.97
N LYS A 164 -25.44 31.38 14.11
CA LYS A 164 -24.60 30.62 15.03
C LYS A 164 -24.27 29.25 14.41
N PRO A 165 -23.03 28.75 14.56
CA PRO A 165 -22.64 27.48 13.97
C PRO A 165 -23.50 26.33 14.50
N ARG A 166 -23.69 25.30 13.67
CA ARG A 166 -24.35 24.05 14.09
C ARG A 166 -23.66 23.50 15.33
N GLY A 167 -24.45 23.19 16.37
CA GLY A 167 -23.94 22.71 17.65
C GLY A 167 -23.51 23.82 18.62
N TRP A 168 -23.76 25.10 18.33
CA TRP A 168 -23.54 26.19 19.30
C TRP A 168 -24.40 26.03 20.57
N ASP A 169 -25.57 25.41 20.44
CA ASP A 169 -26.55 25.15 21.49
C ASP A 169 -26.60 23.67 21.90
N TRP A 170 -25.52 22.91 21.69
CA TRP A 170 -25.50 21.50 22.06
C TRP A 170 -25.82 21.32 23.55
N VAL A 171 -26.82 20.50 23.83
CA VAL A 171 -27.23 20.15 25.20
C VAL A 171 -26.83 18.71 25.46
N ASP A 172 -26.14 18.48 26.58
CA ASP A 172 -25.88 17.14 27.09
C ASP A 172 -27.19 16.52 27.59
N ILE A 173 -27.72 15.56 26.82
CA ILE A 173 -29.00 14.90 27.07
C ILE A 173 -28.98 14.14 28.42
N VAL A 174 -27.87 13.53 28.80
CA VAL A 174 -27.74 12.77 30.05
C VAL A 174 -27.77 13.73 31.24
N LYS A 175 -27.08 14.85 31.12
CA LYS A 175 -27.10 15.90 32.14
C LYS A 175 -28.45 16.63 32.22
N HIS A 176 -29.15 16.78 31.10
CA HIS A 176 -30.48 17.41 31.05
C HIS A 176 -31.55 16.50 31.67
N LEU A 177 -31.54 15.20 31.33
CA LEU A 177 -32.50 14.22 31.86
C LEU A 177 -32.25 13.89 33.35
N SER A 178 -31.02 14.02 33.84
CA SER A 178 -30.74 13.84 35.27
C SER A 178 -31.22 15.00 36.16
N GLN A 179 -31.63 16.12 35.56
CA GLN A 179 -32.20 17.26 36.29
C GLN A 179 -33.73 17.21 36.40
N VAL A 180 -34.39 16.20 35.82
CA VAL A 180 -35.85 16.08 35.90
C VAL A 180 -36.23 15.45 37.25
N PRO A 181 -36.97 16.17 38.12
CA PRO A 181 -37.40 15.60 39.40
C PRO A 181 -38.36 14.43 39.13
N HIS A 182 -38.12 13.31 39.80
CA HIS A 182 -38.90 12.09 39.65
C HIS A 182 -40.33 12.37 40.11
N GLN A 183 -41.32 12.32 39.21
CA GLN A 183 -42.72 12.38 39.63
C GLN A 183 -43.08 11.06 40.33
N PRO A 184 -43.60 11.10 41.58
CA PRO A 184 -44.03 9.89 42.25
C PRO A 184 -45.26 9.33 41.51
N THR A 185 -45.16 8.06 41.11
CA THR A 185 -46.28 7.30 40.53
C THR A 185 -47.36 7.12 41.61
N SER A 186 -48.58 7.55 41.30
CA SER A 186 -49.76 7.45 42.16
C SER A 186 -50.38 6.06 42.16
#